data_AF-A0A352GPE4-F1
#
_entry.id   AF-A0A352GPE4-F1
#
_cell.length_a   1.000
_cell.length_b   1.000
_cell.length_c   1.000
_cell.angle_alpha   90.00
_cell.angle_beta   90.00
_cell.angle_gamma   90.00
#
_symmetry.space_group_name_H-M   'P 1'
#
loop_
_entity.id
_entity.type
_entity.pdbx_description
1 polymer ?
#
loop_
_entity_poly.entity_id
_entity_poly.type
_entity_poly.pdbx_seq_one_letter_code
_entity_poly.pdbx_strand_id
1 'polypeptide(L)' 'VMHIVSNVEGTLKPDLDALDALYAGFPAGTVSGAPKVRAMEIIDELENVRRG' A
#
# COMPACT_ATOMS: atom_id res chain seq x y z
N VAL A 1 -22.62 -1.66 -0.35
CA VAL A 1 -22.16 -0.79 -1.46
C VAL A 1 -21.68 -1.67 -2.61
N MET A 2 -21.76 -1.24 -3.87
CA MET A 2 -21.16 -1.96 -4.99
C MET A 2 -19.70 -1.53 -5.15
N HIS A 3 -18.78 -2.48 -5.38
CA HIS A 3 -17.35 -2.21 -5.61
C HIS A 3 -17.00 -2.50 -7.07
N ILE A 4 -16.44 -1.50 -7.77
CA ILE A 4 -15.77 -1.71 -9.06
C ILE A 4 -14.33 -2.09 -8.74
N VAL A 5 -13.89 -3.24 -9.25
CA VAL A 5 -12.59 -3.81 -8.90
C VAL A 5 -11.74 -4.05 -10.14
N SER A 6 -10.43 -4.00 -9.95
CA SER A 6 -9.44 -4.49 -10.90
C SER A 6 -8.59 -5.53 -10.19
N ASN A 7 -8.35 -6.67 -10.83
CA ASN A 7 -7.48 -7.72 -10.32
C ASN A 7 -6.09 -7.58 -10.95
N VAL A 8 -5.05 -7.61 -10.13
CA VAL A 8 -3.65 -7.47 -10.57
C VAL A 8 -2.87 -8.65 -9.99
N GLU A 9 -2.22 -9.41 -10.86
CA GLU A 9 -1.47 -10.63 -10.52
C GLU A 9 -0.06 -10.58 -11.12
N GLY A 10 0.85 -11.37 -10.55
CA GLY A 10 2.22 -11.52 -11.05
C GLY A 10 2.95 -12.68 -10.38
N THR A 11 4.02 -13.14 -11.02
CA THR A 11 4.89 -14.19 -10.47
C THR A 11 6.00 -13.56 -9.66
N LEU A 12 6.19 -14.04 -8.42
CA LEU A 12 7.32 -13.61 -7.60
C LEU A 12 8.66 -14.02 -8.23
N LYS A 13 9.69 -13.23 -7.96
CA LYS A 13 11.05 -13.61 -8.35
C LYS A 13 11.47 -14.87 -7.59
N PRO A 14 12.33 -15.74 -8.16
CA PRO A 14 12.69 -17.01 -7.55
C PRO A 14 13.35 -16.92 -6.16
N ASP A 15 13.92 -15.76 -5.84
CA ASP A 15 14.64 -15.46 -4.61
C ASP A 15 13.80 -14.73 -3.55
N LEU A 16 12.51 -14.50 -3.82
CA LEU A 16 11.59 -13.78 -2.93
C LEU A 16 10.49 -14.68 -2.40
N ASP A 17 9.98 -14.35 -1.22
CA ASP A 17 8.87 -15.04 -0.58
C ASP A 17 7.63 -14.13 -0.38
N ALA A 18 6.62 -14.65 0.32
CA ALA A 18 5.37 -13.95 0.57
C ALA A 18 5.53 -12.72 1.48
N LEU A 19 6.51 -12.71 2.38
CA LEU A 19 6.78 -11.57 3.27
C LEU A 19 7.43 -10.44 2.48
N ASP A 20 8.33 -10.74 1.54
CA ASP A 20 8.91 -9.73 0.64
C ASP A 20 7.81 -9.03 -0.17
N ALA A 21 6.86 -9.82 -0.70
CA ALA A 21 5.72 -9.30 -1.44
C ALA A 21 4.84 -8.38 -0.56
N LEU A 22 4.58 -8.79 0.69
CA LEU A 22 3.84 -7.98 1.65
C LEU A 22 4.54 -6.65 1.92
N TYR A 23 5.84 -6.66 2.24
CA TYR A 23 6.61 -5.45 2.53
C TYR A 23 6.67 -4.50 1.33
N ALA A 24 6.83 -5.01 0.12
CA ALA A 24 6.82 -4.19 -1.09
C ALA A 24 5.46 -3.53 -1.34
N GLY A 25 4.37 -4.24 -1.05
CA GLY A 25 3.01 -3.74 -1.20
C GLY A 25 2.57 -2.79 -0.09
N PHE A 26 3.14 -2.90 1.10
CA PHE A 26 2.71 -2.18 2.30
C PHE A 26 3.13 -0.70 2.33
N PRO A 27 2.39 0.19 3.02
CA PRO A 27 0.95 0.07 3.28
C PRO A 27 0.16 0.11 1.97
N ALA A 28 -1.08 -0.39 1.99
CA ALA A 28 -1.92 -0.47 0.80
C ALA A 28 -2.09 0.91 0.15
N GLY A 29 -1.88 0.98 -1.17
CA GLY A 29 -2.01 2.23 -1.93
C GLY A 29 -3.40 2.85 -1.84
N THR A 30 -4.44 2.02 -1.67
CA THR A 30 -5.85 2.44 -1.56
C THR A 30 -6.15 3.26 -0.30
N VAL A 31 -5.34 3.15 0.75
CA VAL A 31 -5.52 3.86 2.04
C VAL A 31 -4.40 4.86 2.34
N SER A 32 -3.41 4.99 1.45
CA SER A 32 -2.28 5.92 1.56
C SER A 32 -2.32 6.99 0.47
N GLY A 33 -2.27 6.59 -0.81
CA GLY A 33 -2.30 7.49 -1.97
C GLY A 33 -1.15 7.25 -2.95
N ALA A 34 -0.98 8.17 -3.90
CA ALA A 34 0.07 8.14 -4.92
C ALA A 34 0.61 9.55 -5.21
N PRO A 35 1.94 9.77 -5.30
CA PRO A 35 3.03 8.83 -5.00
C PRO A 35 3.07 8.42 -3.51
N LYS A 36 3.25 7.12 -3.22
CA LYS A 36 3.01 6.51 -1.89
C LYS A 36 3.70 7.23 -0.73
N VAL A 37 5.01 7.49 -0.85
CA VAL A 37 5.80 8.13 0.22
C VAL A 37 5.30 9.55 0.50
N ARG A 38 5.13 10.37 -0.55
CA ARG A 38 4.67 11.75 -0.37
C ARG A 38 3.24 11.82 0.18
N ALA A 39 2.36 10.89 -0.23
CA ALA A 39 1.01 10.83 0.30
C ALA A 39 1.01 10.50 1.81
N MET A 40 1.87 9.60 2.24
CA MET A 40 2.04 9.27 3.67
C MET A 40 2.58 10.45 4.48
N GLU A 41 3.56 11.20 3.96
CA GLU A 41 4.06 12.42 4.61
C GLU A 41 2.94 13.44 4.82
N ILE A 42 2.11 13.67 3.80
CA ILE A 42 0.97 14.59 3.89
C ILE A 42 -0.07 14.09 4.90
N ILE A 43 -0.34 12.78 4.93
CA ILE A 43 -1.23 12.20 5.95
C ILE A 43 -0.69 12.46 7.36
N ASP A 44 0.61 12.26 7.58
CA ASP A 44 1.25 12.48 8.89
C ASP A 44 1.25 13.97 9.29
N GLU A 45 1.41 14.88 8.32
CA GLU A 45 1.29 16.33 8.54
C GLU A 45 -0.15 16.75 8.93
N LEU A 46 -1.18 16.04 8.42
CA LEU A 46 -2.59 16.39 8.61
C LEU A 46 -3.26 15.66 9.77
N GLU A 47 -2.84 14.44 10.07
CA GLU A 47 -3.43 13.61 11.12
C GLU A 47 -2.62 13.72 12.41
N ASN A 48 -3.22 14.36 13.43
CA ASN A 48 -2.57 14.54 14.73
C ASN A 48 -2.48 13.26 15.58
N VAL A 49 -2.79 12.09 15.02
CA VAL A 49 -2.81 10.79 15.70
C VAL A 49 -2.35 9.70 14.75
N ARG A 50 -1.75 8.64 15.32
CA ARG A 50 -1.37 7.45 14.54
C ARG A 50 -2.61 6.62 14.21
N ARG A 51 -2.61 6.00 13.04
CA ARG A 51 -3.69 5.11 12.56
C ARG A 51 -3.65 3.69 13.19
N GLY A 52 -2.75 3.45 14.15
CA GLY A 52 -2.52 2.21 14.88
C GLY A 52 -1.45 2.38 15.94
#